data_AF-A0A2G9UP47-F1
#
_entry.id   AF-A0A2G9UP47-F1
#
_cell.length_a   1.000
_cell.length_b   1.000
_cell.length_c   1.000
_cell.angle_alpha   90.00
_cell.angle_beta   90.00
_cell.angle_gamma   90.00
#
_symmetry.space_group_name_H-M   'P 1'
#
loop_
_entity.id
_entity.type
_entity.pdbx_description
1 polymer ?
#
loop_
_entity_poly.entity_id
_entity_poly.type
_entity_poly.pdbx_seq_one_letter_code
_entity_poly.pdbx_strand_id
1 'polypeptide(L)'
;MEPDLNDLGDSYSVLDCGVHPGMHGVDALPFVDFIDIEEIDLLLVIDFHEQKEVNGIRFWPYVAGHVLGACMFMIEIAGVRALYTGDFSRLEDRHLCAAEMPTITPDVLISVR
;
A
#
# COMPACT_ATOMS: atom_id res chain seq x y z
N MET A 1 22.16 14.84 5.39
CA MET A 1 22.07 14.74 3.92
C MET A 1 20.61 14.50 3.66
N GLU A 2 19.92 15.42 3.00
CA GLU A 2 18.53 15.16 2.59
C GLU A 2 18.57 14.20 1.39
N PRO A 3 17.71 13.17 1.34
CA PRO A 3 17.64 12.30 0.17
C PRO A 3 17.16 13.12 -1.04
N ASP A 4 17.93 13.08 -2.14
CA ASP A 4 17.55 13.68 -3.41
C ASP A 4 16.46 12.82 -4.07
N LEU A 5 15.33 13.44 -4.43
CA LEU A 5 14.25 12.76 -5.16
C LEU A 5 14.71 12.19 -6.52
N ASN A 6 15.86 12.64 -7.05
CA ASN A 6 16.45 12.10 -8.28
C ASN A 6 17.26 10.82 -8.08
N ASP A 7 17.59 10.42 -6.84
CA ASP A 7 18.28 9.14 -6.54
C ASP A 7 17.30 7.95 -6.50
N LEU A 8 15.99 8.20 -6.63
CA LEU A 8 14.91 7.22 -6.74
C LEU A 8 14.76 6.67 -8.17
N GLY A 9 15.86 6.52 -8.91
CA GLY A 9 15.86 6.02 -10.29
C GLY A 9 14.98 4.78 -10.43
N ASP A 10 14.13 4.74 -11.45
CA ASP A 10 13.16 3.68 -11.82
C ASP A 10 12.79 2.66 -10.72
N SER A 11 12.48 3.14 -9.51
CA SER A 11 12.21 2.29 -8.36
C SER A 11 10.73 1.94 -8.33
N TYR A 12 10.38 0.72 -8.75
CA TYR A 12 9.01 0.24 -8.76
C TYR A 12 8.58 -0.18 -7.35
N SER A 13 7.65 0.56 -6.75
CA SER A 13 7.05 0.20 -5.46
C SER A 13 5.71 -0.48 -5.69
N VAL A 14 5.64 -1.79 -5.44
CA VAL A 14 4.38 -2.54 -5.47
C VAL A 14 3.69 -2.34 -4.11
N LEU A 15 2.59 -1.60 -4.13
CA LEU A 15 1.75 -1.38 -2.95
C LEU A 15 0.46 -2.17 -3.15
N ASP A 16 0.14 -3.02 -2.18
CA ASP A 16 -1.05 -3.90 -2.16
C ASP A 16 -0.91 -5.19 -2.98
N CYS A 17 -0.86 -6.32 -2.26
CA CYS A 17 -0.88 -7.68 -2.82
C CYS A 17 -1.99 -8.53 -2.18
N GLY A 18 -3.13 -7.92 -1.85
CA GLY A 18 -4.29 -8.62 -1.28
C GLY A 18 -4.87 -9.69 -2.20
N VAL A 19 -5.55 -10.68 -1.62
CA VAL A 19 -6.19 -11.77 -2.36
C VAL A 19 -7.66 -11.44 -2.55
N HIS A 20 -8.16 -11.55 -3.78
CA HIS A 20 -9.56 -11.25 -4.06
C HIS A 20 -10.50 -12.36 -3.53
N PRO A 21 -11.39 -12.09 -2.56
CA PRO A 21 -12.17 -13.09 -1.83
C PRO A 21 -13.25 -13.76 -2.68
N GLY A 22 -13.65 -13.14 -3.80
CA GLY A 22 -14.62 -13.69 -4.75
C GLY A 22 -14.01 -14.56 -5.87
N MET A 23 -12.68 -14.75 -5.88
CA MET A 23 -11.97 -15.50 -6.91
C MET A 23 -11.26 -16.74 -6.31
N HIS A 24 -10.85 -17.69 -7.15
CA HIS A 24 -10.25 -18.95 -6.71
C HIS A 24 -8.92 -19.22 -7.42
N GLY A 25 -7.98 -19.86 -6.71
CA GLY A 25 -6.69 -20.24 -7.29
C GLY A 25 -5.84 -19.02 -7.65
N VAL A 26 -5.15 -19.09 -8.78
CA VAL A 26 -4.27 -18.01 -9.27
C VAL A 26 -5.04 -16.73 -9.61
N ASP A 27 -6.32 -16.85 -9.96
CA ASP A 27 -7.17 -15.70 -10.30
C ASP A 27 -7.44 -14.78 -9.10
N ALA A 28 -7.18 -15.26 -7.88
CA ALA A 28 -7.34 -14.49 -6.66
C ALA A 28 -6.09 -13.67 -6.30
N LEU A 29 -4.95 -13.92 -6.95
CA LEU A 29 -3.72 -13.20 -6.69
C LEU A 29 -3.74 -11.82 -7.38
N PRO A 30 -2.95 -10.85 -6.88
CA PRO A 30 -2.63 -9.65 -7.65
C PRO A 30 -2.03 -10.07 -9.00
N PHE A 31 -2.11 -9.20 -10.00
CA PHE A 31 -1.54 -9.45 -11.33
C PHE A 31 0.00 -9.41 -11.32
N VAL A 32 0.62 -10.32 -10.56
CA VAL A 32 2.07 -10.49 -10.40
C VAL A 32 2.72 -10.99 -11.68
N ASP A 33 1.96 -11.58 -12.60
CA ASP A 33 2.45 -12.09 -13.89
C ASP A 33 3.01 -11.00 -14.81
N PHE A 34 2.66 -9.72 -14.57
CA PHE A 34 3.18 -8.58 -15.33
C PHE A 34 4.34 -7.86 -14.63
N ILE A 35 4.79 -8.36 -13.48
CA ILE A 35 5.93 -7.81 -12.75
C ILE A 35 7.15 -8.67 -13.08
N ASP A 36 8.21 -8.06 -13.61
CA ASP A 36 9.49 -8.73 -13.72
C ASP A 36 10.10 -8.86 -12.32
N ILE A 37 10.15 -10.09 -11.80
CA ILE A 37 10.64 -10.38 -10.45
C ILE A 37 12.13 -10.01 -10.33
N GLU A 38 12.88 -10.03 -11.45
CA GLU A 38 14.30 -9.65 -11.45
C GLU A 38 14.50 -8.14 -11.26
N GLU A 39 13.46 -7.31 -11.48
CA GLU A 39 13.48 -5.86 -11.24
C GLU A 39 13.01 -5.49 -9.82
N ILE A 40 12.60 -6.46 -8.99
CA ILE A 40 12.20 -6.20 -7.60
C ILE A 40 13.44 -6.06 -6.72
N ASP A 41 13.80 -4.81 -6.41
CA ASP A 41 14.91 -4.51 -5.50
C ASP A 41 14.62 -4.92 -4.04
N LEU A 42 13.36 -4.90 -3.62
CA LEU A 42 12.98 -5.16 -2.23
C LEU A 42 11.53 -5.66 -2.08
N LEU A 43 11.38 -6.79 -1.37
CA LEU A 43 10.10 -7.33 -0.93
C LEU A 43 10.00 -7.29 0.60
N LEU A 44 8.98 -6.60 1.12
CA LEU A 44 8.74 -6.49 2.56
C LEU A 44 7.36 -7.03 2.92
N VAL A 45 7.35 -7.90 3.94
CA VAL A 45 6.12 -8.26 4.67
C VAL A 45 6.07 -7.36 5.89
N ILE A 46 4.99 -6.58 6.00
CA ILE A 46 4.80 -5.58 7.05
C ILE A 46 3.43 -5.78 7.69
N ASP A 47 3.34 -5.59 9.00
CA ASP A 47 2.08 -5.63 9.71
C ASP A 47 1.32 -4.30 9.58
N PHE A 48 0.00 -4.31 9.78
CA PHE A 48 -0.79 -3.09 9.87
C PHE A 48 -0.24 -2.14 10.95
N HIS A 49 -0.18 -0.85 10.61
CA HIS A 49 0.39 0.23 11.43
C HIS A 49 1.90 0.10 11.70
N GLU A 50 2.59 -0.93 11.19
CA GLU A 50 4.03 -1.01 11.28
C GLU A 50 4.68 0.00 10.32
N GLN A 51 5.57 0.82 10.86
CA GLN A 51 6.30 1.81 10.09
C GLN A 51 7.63 1.24 9.59
N LYS A 52 7.86 1.34 8.28
CA LYS A 52 9.16 1.04 7.66
C LYS A 52 9.72 2.28 6.99
N GLU A 53 11.04 2.30 6.83
CA GLU A 53 11.75 3.34 6.08
C GLU A 53 12.76 2.68 5.15
N VAL A 54 12.71 3.05 3.87
CA VAL A 54 13.61 2.56 2.82
C VAL A 54 14.01 3.76 1.98
N ASN A 55 15.31 4.01 1.83
CA ASN A 55 15.85 5.10 1.00
C ASN A 55 15.23 6.48 1.30
N GLY A 56 14.91 6.76 2.57
CA GLY A 56 14.29 8.02 3.00
C GLY A 56 12.78 8.14 2.71
N ILE A 57 12.16 7.08 2.22
CA ILE A 57 10.71 6.94 2.11
C ILE A 57 10.21 6.19 3.33
N ARG A 58 9.36 6.82 4.12
CA ARG A 58 8.72 6.21 5.28
C ARG A 58 7.30 5.84 4.95
N PHE A 59 6.86 4.64 5.29
CA PHE A 59 5.50 4.20 4.98
C PHE A 59 4.95 3.26 6.03
N TRP A 60 3.62 3.26 6.15
CA TRP A 60 2.88 2.36 7.03
C TRP A 60 1.47 2.12 6.48
N PRO A 61 0.98 0.87 6.54
CA PRO A 61 -0.34 0.51 6.03
C PRO A 61 -1.43 0.67 7.08
N TYR A 62 -2.64 0.97 6.60
CA TYR A 62 -3.91 0.92 7.31
C TYR A 62 -4.83 -0.08 6.62
N VAL A 63 -5.80 -0.60 7.37
CA VAL A 63 -6.82 -1.48 6.80
C VAL A 63 -7.70 -0.71 5.80
N ALA A 64 -7.80 -1.18 4.55
CA ALA A 64 -8.69 -0.59 3.54
C ALA A 64 -10.08 -1.27 3.51
N GLY A 65 -10.25 -2.42 4.15
CA GLY A 65 -11.44 -3.25 3.96
C GLY A 65 -11.51 -3.73 2.50
N HIS A 66 -12.71 -3.78 1.91
CA HIS A 66 -12.97 -4.19 0.51
C HIS A 66 -12.66 -5.67 0.18
N VAL A 67 -11.40 -6.10 0.33
CA VAL A 67 -10.93 -7.48 0.13
C VAL A 67 -9.93 -7.89 1.23
N LEU A 68 -9.66 -9.19 1.37
CA LEU A 68 -8.70 -9.66 2.38
C LEU A 68 -7.29 -9.19 2.03
N GLY A 69 -6.67 -8.46 2.95
CA GLY A 69 -5.31 -7.95 2.81
C GLY A 69 -5.19 -6.63 2.04
N ALA A 70 -6.29 -5.98 1.67
CA ALA A 70 -6.23 -4.65 1.06
C ALA A 70 -5.82 -3.58 2.08
N CYS A 71 -4.96 -2.68 1.63
CA CYS A 71 -4.26 -1.73 2.46
C CYS A 71 -4.34 -0.33 1.88
N MET A 72 -4.60 0.66 2.74
CA MET A 72 -4.26 2.05 2.42
C MET A 72 -2.83 2.30 2.91
N PHE A 73 -2.01 3.01 2.14
CA PHE A 73 -0.64 3.32 2.53
C PHE A 73 -0.49 4.82 2.80
N MET A 74 -0.03 5.13 4.00
CA MET A 74 0.52 6.46 4.27
C MET A 74 2.00 6.43 3.93
N ILE A 75 2.43 7.37 3.09
CA ILE A 75 3.79 7.50 2.58
C ILE A 75 4.28 8.90 2.94
N GLU A 76 5.45 8.99 3.54
CA GLU A 76 6.09 10.23 3.93
C GLU A 76 7.47 10.34 3.30
N ILE A 77 7.68 11.41 2.54
CA ILE A 77 8.94 11.74 1.89
C ILE A 77 9.24 13.20 2.18
N ALA A 78 10.43 13.47 2.73
CA ALA A 78 10.86 14.82 3.10
C ALA A 78 9.81 15.61 3.92
N GLY A 79 9.07 14.92 4.80
CA GLY A 79 8.03 15.50 5.66
C GLY A 79 6.68 15.75 5.00
N VAL A 80 6.53 15.47 3.69
CA VAL A 80 5.24 15.52 2.99
C VAL A 80 4.57 14.15 3.05
N ARG A 81 3.31 14.11 3.48
CA ARG A 81 2.55 12.86 3.66
C ARG A 81 1.48 12.69 2.58
N ALA A 82 1.56 11.59 1.85
CA ALA A 82 0.55 11.17 0.89
C ALA A 82 -0.17 9.92 1.40
N LEU A 83 -1.51 9.93 1.36
CA LEU A 83 -2.32 8.74 1.60
C LEU A 83 -2.80 8.18 0.26
N TYR A 84 -2.34 6.98 -0.09
CA TYR A 84 -2.87 6.20 -1.19
C TYR A 84 -3.91 5.22 -0.65
N THR A 85 -5.16 5.34 -1.10
CA THR A 85 -6.26 4.54 -0.51
C THR A 85 -6.48 3.19 -1.18
N GLY A 86 -6.02 2.99 -2.41
CA GLY A 86 -6.58 1.92 -3.24
C GLY A 86 -8.11 1.98 -3.30
N ASP A 87 -8.74 0.85 -3.58
CA ASP A 87 -10.18 0.65 -3.39
C ASP A 87 -10.44 0.26 -1.94
N PHE A 88 -11.17 1.11 -1.21
CA PHE A 88 -11.46 0.92 0.21
C PHE A 88 -12.97 0.84 0.44
N SER A 89 -13.39 0.05 1.44
CA SER A 89 -14.79 -0.05 1.85
C SER A 89 -14.95 0.29 3.32
N ARG A 90 -15.80 1.25 3.62
CA ARG A 90 -16.18 1.60 5.01
C ARG A 90 -17.37 0.80 5.54
N LEU A 91 -17.87 -0.14 4.75
CA LEU A 91 -18.96 -1.02 5.16
C LEU A 91 -18.35 -2.26 5.80
N GLU A 92 -18.74 -2.54 7.04
CA GLU A 92 -18.43 -3.82 7.68
C GLU A 92 -19.18 -4.94 6.95
N ASP A 93 -18.46 -6.01 6.61
CA ASP A 93 -19.03 -7.27 6.14
C ASP A 93 -18.72 -8.36 7.17
N ARG A 94 -19.45 -9.48 7.12
CA ARG A 94 -19.28 -10.64 8.00
C ARG A 94 -17.85 -11.18 8.02
N HIS A 95 -17.07 -10.93 6.97
CA HIS A 95 -15.71 -11.46 6.80
C HIS A 95 -14.63 -10.37 6.73
N LEU A 96 -15.00 -9.08 6.67
CA LEU A 96 -14.06 -7.98 6.44
C LEU A 96 -14.36 -6.79 7.33
N CYS A 97 -13.31 -6.28 7.97
CA CYS A 97 -13.34 -5.02 8.68
C CYS A 97 -13.54 -3.84 7.72
N ALA A 98 -14.21 -2.80 8.20
CA ALA A 98 -14.31 -1.53 7.49
C ALA A 98 -12.93 -0.85 7.42
N ALA A 99 -12.73 -0.03 6.40
CA ALA A 99 -11.55 0.80 6.25
C ALA A 99 -11.36 1.69 7.48
N GLU A 100 -10.13 1.70 7.99
CA GLU A 100 -9.74 2.57 9.09
C GLU A 100 -9.68 4.02 8.63
N MET A 101 -9.90 4.95 9.56
CA MET A 101 -9.61 6.36 9.31
C MET A 101 -8.24 6.67 9.91
N PRO A 102 -7.23 7.05 9.11
CA PRO A 102 -5.93 7.43 9.63
C PRO A 102 -6.06 8.57 10.65
N THR A 103 -5.43 8.41 11.81
CA THR A 103 -5.37 9.45 12.84
C THR A 103 -4.45 10.60 12.43
N ILE A 104 -3.54 10.35 11.50
CA ILE A 104 -2.63 11.32 10.90
C ILE A 104 -3.29 11.88 9.63
N THR A 105 -3.45 13.20 9.58
CA THR A 105 -3.97 13.87 8.39
C THR A 105 -2.90 13.88 7.28
N PRO A 106 -3.20 13.34 6.09
CA PRO A 106 -2.28 13.46 4.96
C PRO A 106 -2.28 14.89 4.40
N ASP A 107 -1.17 15.27 3.80
CA ASP A 107 -1.05 16.52 3.05
C ASP A 107 -1.61 16.35 1.63
N VAL A 108 -1.49 15.14 1.06
CA VAL A 108 -2.03 14.76 -0.25
C VAL A 108 -2.86 13.48 -0.14
N LEU A 109 -4.05 13.46 -0.77
CA LEU A 109 -4.89 12.26 -0.87
C LEU A 109 -4.92 11.78 -2.31
N ILE A 110 -4.56 10.51 -2.52
CA ILE A 110 -4.66 9.82 -3.80
C ILE A 110 -5.74 8.74 -3.64
N SER A 111 -6.88 8.96 -4.29
CA SER A 111 -8.01 8.02 -4.31
C SER A 111 -8.22 7.52 -5.73
N VAL A 112 -8.34 6.20 -5.85
CA VAL A 112 -8.80 5.52 -7.07
C VAL A 112 -10.30 5.27 -6.96
N ARG A 113 -10.95 5.04 -8.10
CA ARG A 113 -12.41 5.04 -8.23
C ARG A 113 -12.87 3.86 -9.07
#